data_AF-A0A7W5V5G1-F1
#
_entry.id   AF-A0A7W5V5G1-F1
#
_cell.length_a   1.000
_cell.length_b   1.000
_cell.length_c   1.000
_cell.angle_alpha   90.00
_cell.angle_beta   90.00
_cell.angle_gamma   90.00
#
_symmetry.space_group_name_H-M   'P 1'
#
loop_
_entity.id
_entity.type
_entity.pdbx_description
1 polymer ?
#
loop_
_entity_poly.entity_id
_entity_poly.type
_entity_poly.pdbx_seq_one_letter_code
_entity_poly.pdbx_strand_id
1 'polypeptide(L)'
;MVAELHRVAEIGGLGAGAVVTEPVSAVKLAALARYGLASKAPTLRDLEGDRQAATLLATVRHLETSSVDDALDVLDLLITSNLLARAERAGKAEQLRTFPKLRKAARTMASAVEVLMSAREATEDRLVSLVEVWKAIEEVVPREKLASAVQTVAAFVPTTDDDAAAEWRAELVKRYRTVQGFIELLLEVIRFRAVEAGTAVLRWCAPPRRWPRAAAAMAPATSPRMRR
;
A
#
# COMPACT_ATOMS: atom_id res chain seq x y z
N MET A 1 0.61 -12.40 -14.85
CA MET A 1 1.38 -11.66 -13.83
C MET A 1 2.81 -12.15 -13.80
N VAL A 2 3.13 -13.34 -13.27
CA VAL A 2 4.51 -13.90 -13.32
C VAL A 2 5.03 -14.08 -14.76
N ALA A 3 4.13 -14.33 -15.72
CA ALA A 3 4.45 -14.41 -17.14
C ALA A 3 5.20 -13.18 -17.70
N GLU A 4 4.89 -11.96 -17.23
CA GLU A 4 5.62 -10.77 -17.71
C GLU A 4 7.08 -10.78 -17.23
N LEU A 5 7.32 -11.19 -15.99
CA LEU A 5 8.69 -11.32 -15.48
C LEU A 5 9.46 -12.46 -16.16
N HIS A 6 8.78 -13.55 -16.52
CA HIS A 6 9.40 -14.60 -17.35
C HIS A 6 9.77 -14.07 -18.75
N ARG A 7 8.90 -13.27 -19.37
CA ARG A 7 9.16 -12.63 -20.65
C ARG A 7 10.34 -11.66 -20.57
N VAL A 8 10.45 -10.87 -19.50
CA VAL A 8 11.63 -10.02 -19.25
C VAL A 8 12.90 -10.87 -19.16
N ALA A 9 12.87 -11.98 -18.41
CA ALA A 9 14.01 -12.86 -18.26
C ALA A 9 14.41 -13.53 -19.60
N GLU A 10 13.44 -13.95 -20.40
CA GLU A 10 13.65 -14.56 -21.71
C GLU A 10 14.29 -13.57 -22.69
N ILE A 11 13.72 -12.36 -22.81
CA ILE A 11 14.22 -11.32 -23.71
C ILE A 11 15.59 -10.83 -23.24
N GLY A 12 15.76 -10.57 -21.94
CA GLY A 12 17.04 -10.15 -21.36
C GLY A 12 18.14 -11.21 -21.50
N GLY A 13 17.77 -12.49 -21.48
CA GLY A 13 18.68 -13.62 -21.73
C GLY A 13 19.31 -13.63 -23.13
N LEU A 14 18.72 -12.91 -24.09
CA LEU A 14 19.29 -12.74 -25.43
C LEU A 14 20.49 -11.78 -25.47
N GLY A 15 20.70 -10.97 -24.42
CA GLY A 15 21.88 -10.12 -24.26
C GLY A 15 21.97 -8.92 -25.21
N ALA A 16 20.89 -8.59 -25.93
CA ALA A 16 20.87 -7.51 -26.92
C ALA A 16 21.21 -6.14 -26.31
N GLY A 17 20.79 -5.88 -25.06
CA GLY A 17 21.11 -4.67 -24.30
C GLY A 17 22.60 -4.47 -24.02
N ALA A 18 23.40 -5.53 -23.99
CA ALA A 18 24.85 -5.47 -23.73
C ALA A 18 25.68 -5.11 -24.98
N VAL A 19 25.09 -5.19 -26.17
CA VAL A 19 25.79 -4.86 -27.42
C VAL A 19 25.99 -3.35 -27.52
N VAL A 20 27.23 -2.92 -27.81
CA VAL A 20 27.55 -1.51 -28.05
C VAL A 20 27.01 -1.11 -29.42
N THR A 21 26.20 -0.06 -29.47
CA THR A 21 25.56 0.42 -30.70
C THR A 21 26.12 1.74 -31.20
N GLU A 22 27.10 2.33 -30.51
CA GLU A 22 27.71 3.59 -30.94
C GLU A 22 28.52 3.38 -32.23
N PRO A 23 28.45 4.32 -33.21
CA PRO A 23 27.84 5.65 -33.14
C PRO A 23 26.38 5.73 -33.65
N VAL A 24 25.64 4.61 -33.72
CA VAL A 24 24.26 4.60 -34.24
C VAL A 24 23.34 5.40 -33.33
N SER A 25 22.60 6.36 -33.90
CA SER A 25 21.68 7.19 -33.13
C SER A 25 20.45 6.41 -32.66
N ALA A 26 19.90 6.81 -31.51
CA ALA A 26 18.68 6.23 -30.94
C ALA A 26 17.49 6.25 -31.93
N VAL A 27 17.38 7.31 -32.74
CA VAL A 27 16.33 7.43 -33.78
C VAL A 27 16.46 6.32 -34.84
N LYS A 28 17.68 6.00 -35.27
CA LYS A 28 17.92 4.93 -36.26
C LYS A 28 17.63 3.55 -35.66
N LEU A 29 18.03 3.31 -34.41
CA LEU A 29 17.70 2.08 -33.69
C LEU A 29 16.18 1.93 -33.52
N ALA A 30 15.48 3.00 -33.15
CA ALA A 30 14.01 2.98 -33.04
C ALA A 30 13.33 2.69 -34.38
N ALA A 31 13.84 3.24 -35.49
CA ALA A 31 13.32 2.95 -36.82
C ALA A 31 13.51 1.49 -37.23
N LEU A 32 14.70 0.92 -36.96
CA LEU A 32 14.99 -0.50 -37.17
C LEU A 32 14.08 -1.40 -36.31
N ALA A 33 13.95 -1.08 -35.03
CA ALA A 33 13.09 -1.81 -34.10
C ALA A 33 11.65 -1.82 -34.59
N ARG A 34 11.12 -0.67 -35.00
CA ARG A 34 9.76 -0.52 -35.54
C ARG A 34 9.57 -1.34 -36.81
N TYR A 35 10.54 -1.33 -37.72
CA TYR A 35 10.49 -2.18 -38.92
C TYR A 35 10.46 -3.66 -38.54
N GLY A 36 11.31 -4.10 -37.60
CA GLY A 36 11.34 -5.48 -37.17
C GLY A 36 10.05 -5.95 -36.48
N LEU A 37 9.45 -5.12 -35.64
CA LEU A 37 8.17 -5.40 -34.98
C LEU A 37 6.99 -5.49 -35.96
N ALA A 38 7.03 -4.70 -37.03
CA ALA A 38 5.98 -4.69 -38.06
C ALA A 38 6.14 -5.82 -39.09
N SER A 39 7.31 -6.45 -39.16
CA SER A 39 7.65 -7.43 -40.18
C SER A 39 7.40 -8.87 -39.73
N LYS A 40 7.05 -9.73 -40.67
CA LYS A 40 6.93 -11.18 -40.42
C LYS A 40 8.31 -11.85 -40.50
N ALA A 41 8.45 -12.99 -39.82
CA ALA A 41 9.71 -13.73 -39.78
C ALA A 41 10.33 -14.05 -41.16
N PRO A 42 9.57 -14.44 -42.22
CA PRO A 42 10.14 -14.64 -43.55
C PRO A 42 10.73 -13.36 -44.14
N THR A 43 10.01 -12.24 -44.04
CA THR A 43 10.48 -10.93 -44.51
C THR A 43 11.77 -10.50 -43.84
N LEU A 44 11.92 -10.80 -42.55
CA LEU A 44 13.16 -10.55 -41.81
C LEU A 44 14.30 -11.47 -42.24
N ARG A 45 14.00 -12.70 -42.65
CA ARG A 45 14.99 -13.67 -43.14
C ARG A 45 15.54 -13.30 -44.51
N ASP A 46 14.74 -12.63 -45.32
CA ASP A 46 15.11 -12.22 -46.68
C ASP A 46 15.94 -10.92 -46.71
N LEU A 47 16.15 -10.26 -45.57
CA LEU A 47 17.03 -9.10 -45.46
C LEU A 47 18.50 -9.49 -45.69
N GLU A 48 19.28 -8.55 -46.22
CA GLU A 48 20.75 -8.66 -46.25
C GLU A 48 21.30 -8.87 -44.83
N GLY A 49 22.34 -9.70 -44.67
CA GLY A 49 22.84 -10.15 -43.36
C GLY A 49 23.07 -9.03 -42.34
N ASP A 50 23.77 -7.95 -42.72
CA ASP A 50 24.01 -6.82 -41.81
C ASP A 50 22.71 -6.08 -41.45
N ARG A 51 21.82 -5.92 -42.43
CA ARG A 51 20.52 -5.28 -42.23
C ARG A 51 19.60 -6.14 -41.36
N GLN A 52 19.64 -7.45 -41.53
CA GLN A 52 18.93 -8.43 -40.72
C GLN A 52 19.42 -8.35 -39.28
N ALA A 53 20.73 -8.46 -39.06
CA ALA A 53 21.33 -8.42 -37.73
C ALA A 53 21.01 -7.09 -37.01
N ALA A 54 21.18 -5.95 -37.69
CA ALA A 54 20.87 -4.64 -37.12
C ALA A 54 19.37 -4.49 -36.77
N THR A 55 18.49 -5.01 -37.61
CA THR A 55 17.03 -4.99 -37.37
C THR A 55 16.67 -5.84 -36.17
N LEU A 56 17.13 -7.10 -36.13
CA LEU A 56 16.85 -8.01 -35.02
C LEU A 56 17.42 -7.50 -33.70
N LEU A 57 18.66 -7.01 -33.70
CA LEU A 57 19.28 -6.41 -32.52
C LEU A 57 18.44 -5.23 -32.00
N ALA A 58 18.07 -4.30 -32.88
CA ALA A 58 17.28 -3.14 -32.50
C ALA A 58 15.90 -3.55 -31.96
N THR A 59 15.24 -4.53 -32.57
CA THR A 59 13.95 -5.05 -32.11
C THR A 59 14.05 -5.70 -30.75
N VAL A 60 15.04 -6.58 -30.50
CA VAL A 60 15.21 -7.22 -29.19
C VAL A 60 15.54 -6.19 -28.12
N ARG A 61 16.41 -5.20 -28.40
CA ARG A 61 16.69 -4.11 -27.45
C ARG A 61 15.44 -3.31 -27.09
N HIS A 62 14.57 -3.04 -28.06
CA HIS A 62 13.31 -2.36 -27.80
C HIS A 62 12.38 -3.21 -26.93
N LEU A 63 12.27 -4.51 -27.25
CA LEU A 63 11.48 -5.45 -26.46
C LEU A 63 12.02 -5.61 -25.03
N GLU A 64 13.34 -5.54 -24.84
CA GLU A 64 13.96 -5.59 -23.51
C GLU A 64 13.46 -4.42 -22.65
N THR A 65 13.54 -3.19 -23.15
CA THR A 65 12.99 -2.01 -22.45
C THR A 65 11.47 -2.11 -22.25
N SER A 66 10.71 -2.41 -23.32
CA SER A 66 9.25 -2.47 -23.25
C SER A 66 8.75 -3.55 -22.30
N SER A 67 9.41 -4.71 -22.23
CA SER A 67 9.02 -5.79 -21.31
C SER A 67 9.21 -5.41 -19.84
N VAL A 68 10.23 -4.60 -19.53
CA VAL A 68 10.44 -4.05 -18.19
C VAL A 68 9.32 -3.09 -17.84
N ASP A 69 8.94 -2.19 -18.75
CA ASP A 69 7.83 -1.27 -18.56
C ASP A 69 6.50 -2.04 -18.34
N ASP A 70 6.22 -3.04 -19.17
CA ASP A 70 5.03 -3.90 -19.01
C ASP A 70 4.99 -4.60 -17.63
N ALA A 71 6.15 -5.06 -17.13
CA ALA A 71 6.25 -5.68 -15.82
C ALA A 71 6.01 -4.67 -14.67
N LEU A 72 6.41 -3.41 -14.85
CA LEU A 72 6.16 -2.33 -13.90
C LEU A 72 4.68 -1.90 -13.90
N ASP A 73 4.01 -1.92 -15.05
CA ASP A 73 2.56 -1.68 -15.11
C ASP A 73 1.77 -2.78 -14.38
N VAL A 74 2.21 -4.03 -14.51
CA VAL A 74 1.65 -5.14 -13.71
C VAL A 74 1.91 -4.97 -12.22
N LEU A 75 3.07 -4.44 -11.83
CA LEU A 75 3.36 -4.12 -10.42
C LEU A 75 2.38 -3.07 -9.90
N ASP A 76 2.18 -1.98 -10.65
CA ASP A 76 1.25 -0.91 -10.26
C ASP A 76 -0.17 -1.43 -10.11
N LEU A 77 -0.65 -2.22 -11.09
CA LEU A 77 -1.96 -2.86 -11.02
C LEU A 77 -2.08 -3.76 -9.78
N LEU A 78 -1.04 -4.53 -9.43
CA LEU A 78 -1.02 -5.37 -8.25
C LEU A 78 -1.10 -4.55 -6.95
N ILE A 79 -0.31 -3.49 -6.84
CA ILE A 79 -0.33 -2.60 -5.68
C ILE A 79 -1.71 -1.95 -5.55
N THR A 80 -2.21 -1.35 -6.62
CA THR A 80 -3.48 -0.62 -6.60
C THR A 80 -4.66 -1.54 -6.32
N SER A 81 -4.77 -2.67 -7.02
CA SER A 81 -5.96 -3.53 -6.94
C SER A 81 -5.92 -4.53 -5.78
N ASN A 82 -4.76 -5.12 -5.50
CA ASN A 82 -4.65 -6.24 -4.56
C ASN A 82 -4.13 -5.83 -3.19
N LEU A 83 -3.39 -4.72 -3.09
CA LEU A 83 -2.92 -4.20 -1.81
C LEU A 83 -3.81 -3.06 -1.32
N LEU A 84 -3.83 -1.92 -2.03
CA LEU A 84 -4.51 -0.70 -1.61
C LEU A 84 -6.03 -0.87 -1.57
N ALA A 85 -6.66 -1.21 -2.70
CA ALA A 85 -8.12 -1.32 -2.78
C ALA A 85 -8.69 -2.43 -1.90
N ARG A 86 -7.92 -3.51 -1.65
CA ARG A 86 -8.34 -4.58 -0.72
C ARG A 86 -8.20 -4.18 0.74
N ALA A 87 -7.13 -3.46 1.10
CA ALA A 87 -6.97 -2.94 2.45
C ALA A 87 -8.08 -1.94 2.78
N GLU A 88 -8.38 -1.02 1.86
CA GLU A 88 -9.44 -0.04 2.03
C GLU A 88 -10.82 -0.71 2.20
N ARG A 89 -11.16 -1.67 1.32
CA ARG A 89 -12.42 -2.43 1.43
C ARG A 89 -12.54 -3.18 2.75
N ALA A 90 -11.46 -3.77 3.23
CA ALA A 90 -11.47 -4.50 4.48
C ALA A 90 -11.57 -3.56 5.70
N GLY A 91 -10.88 -2.42 5.68
CA GLY A 91 -11.03 -1.38 6.70
C GLY A 91 -12.47 -0.87 6.77
N LYS A 92 -13.06 -0.54 5.61
CA LYS A 92 -14.48 -0.15 5.50
C LYS A 92 -15.42 -1.25 6.01
N ALA A 93 -15.17 -2.51 5.66
CA ALA A 93 -15.98 -3.64 6.12
C ALA A 93 -15.91 -3.82 7.63
N GLU A 94 -14.72 -3.69 8.23
CA GLU A 94 -14.54 -3.79 9.68
C GLU A 94 -15.19 -2.61 10.41
N GLN A 95 -15.06 -1.40 9.86
CA GLN A 95 -15.76 -0.23 10.37
C GLN A 95 -17.28 -0.49 10.39
N LEU A 96 -17.86 -0.91 9.25
CA LEU A 96 -19.28 -1.26 9.13
C LEU A 96 -19.71 -2.38 10.09
N ARG A 97 -18.85 -3.38 10.33
CA ARG A 97 -19.12 -4.47 11.29
C ARG A 97 -19.21 -3.95 12.72
N THR A 98 -18.46 -2.90 13.04
CA THR A 98 -18.38 -2.35 14.40
C THR A 98 -19.40 -1.23 14.65
N PHE A 99 -19.97 -0.62 13.59
CA PHE A 99 -21.03 0.39 13.64
C PHE A 99 -22.24 0.05 14.56
N PRO A 100 -22.80 -1.18 14.55
CA PRO A 100 -23.90 -1.54 15.45
C PRO A 100 -23.51 -1.44 16.92
N LYS A 101 -22.28 -1.82 17.28
CA LYS A 101 -21.75 -1.70 18.65
C LYS A 101 -21.62 -0.23 19.05
N LEU A 102 -21.11 0.61 18.15
CA LEU A 102 -21.03 2.07 18.34
C LEU A 102 -22.43 2.68 18.54
N ARG A 103 -23.41 2.35 17.69
CA ARG A 103 -24.79 2.84 17.83
C ARG A 103 -25.40 2.50 19.18
N LYS A 104 -25.17 1.29 19.68
CA LYS A 104 -25.64 0.87 21.01
C LYS A 104 -24.98 1.70 22.12
N ALA A 105 -23.66 1.86 22.06
CA ALA A 105 -22.92 2.66 23.04
C ALA A 105 -23.35 4.14 23.03
N ALA A 106 -23.48 4.74 21.85
CA ALA A 106 -23.96 6.11 21.69
C ALA A 106 -25.37 6.31 22.25
N ARG A 107 -26.29 5.35 22.02
CA ARG A 107 -27.64 5.39 22.60
C ARG A 107 -27.59 5.33 24.13
N THR A 108 -26.77 4.44 24.69
CA THR A 108 -26.58 4.34 26.14
C THR A 108 -26.04 5.65 26.75
N MET A 109 -25.09 6.30 26.08
CA MET A 109 -24.59 7.62 26.51
C MET A 109 -25.66 8.71 26.37
N ALA A 110 -26.40 8.74 25.26
CA ALA A 110 -27.46 9.71 25.02
C ALA A 110 -28.53 9.65 26.12
N SER A 111 -29.00 8.46 26.48
CA SER A 111 -29.98 8.31 27.57
C SER A 111 -29.48 8.81 28.92
N ALA A 112 -28.19 8.60 29.24
CA ALA A 112 -27.60 9.16 30.46
C ALA A 112 -27.49 10.69 30.41
N VAL A 113 -27.14 11.25 29.24
CA VAL A 113 -27.04 12.71 29.04
C VAL A 113 -28.42 13.37 29.04
N GLU A 114 -29.45 12.73 28.49
CA GLU A 114 -30.83 13.24 28.53
C GLU A 114 -31.33 13.41 29.97
N VAL A 115 -31.01 12.46 30.86
CA VAL A 115 -31.31 12.58 32.30
C VAL A 115 -30.55 13.75 32.92
N LEU A 116 -29.25 13.89 32.60
CA LEU A 116 -28.43 15.00 33.08
C LEU A 116 -28.97 16.36 32.60
N MET A 117 -29.37 16.48 31.33
CA MET A 117 -29.93 17.70 30.75
C MET A 117 -31.35 18.01 31.27
N SER A 118 -32.08 16.99 31.72
CA SER A 118 -33.39 17.14 32.36
C SER A 118 -33.29 17.46 33.86
N ALA A 119 -32.09 17.35 34.45
CA ALA A 119 -31.87 17.78 35.81
C ALA A 119 -32.06 19.31 35.89
N ARG A 120 -32.80 19.78 36.90
CA ARG A 120 -33.03 21.21 37.09
C ARG A 120 -31.69 21.93 37.26
N GLU A 121 -31.58 23.14 36.72
CA GLU A 121 -30.41 23.99 36.92
C GLU A 121 -30.29 24.42 38.39
N ALA A 122 -29.05 24.49 38.89
CA ALA A 122 -28.80 25.04 40.21
C ALA A 122 -29.18 26.53 40.22
N THR A 123 -30.05 26.92 41.14
CA THR A 123 -30.44 28.32 41.37
C THR A 123 -29.84 28.79 42.69
N GLU A 124 -29.77 30.10 42.93
CA GLU A 124 -29.26 30.68 44.19
C GLU A 124 -29.93 30.07 45.44
N ASP A 125 -31.20 29.67 45.35
CA ASP A 125 -31.98 29.06 46.43
C ASP A 125 -31.99 27.52 46.43
N ARG A 126 -31.33 26.85 45.46
CA ARG A 126 -31.38 25.39 45.34
C ARG A 126 -30.11 24.80 44.75
N LEU A 127 -29.36 24.11 45.60
CA LEU A 127 -28.24 23.28 45.20
C LEU A 127 -28.77 21.96 44.62
N VAL A 128 -28.30 21.61 43.42
CA VAL A 128 -28.54 20.30 42.80
C VAL A 128 -27.49 19.35 43.34
N SER A 129 -27.93 18.31 44.06
CA SER A 129 -26.99 17.30 44.57
C SER A 129 -26.50 16.42 43.42
N LEU A 130 -25.20 16.43 43.18
CA LEU A 130 -24.55 15.55 42.21
C LEU A 130 -24.89 14.07 42.47
N VAL A 131 -25.08 13.68 43.74
CA VAL A 131 -25.47 12.33 44.15
C VAL A 131 -26.88 11.98 43.66
N GLU A 132 -27.82 12.92 43.73
CA GLU A 132 -29.21 12.72 43.26
C GLU A 132 -29.26 12.58 41.74
N VAL A 133 -28.49 13.40 41.01
CA VAL A 133 -28.38 13.31 39.55
C VAL A 133 -27.76 11.98 39.12
N TRP A 134 -26.69 11.53 39.78
CA TRP A 134 -26.10 10.22 39.49
C TRP A 134 -27.06 9.06 39.78
N LYS A 135 -27.85 9.15 40.86
CA LYS A 135 -28.85 8.15 41.18
C LYS A 135 -29.96 8.10 40.11
N ALA A 136 -30.43 9.25 39.64
CA ALA A 136 -31.41 9.34 38.55
C ALA A 136 -30.85 8.77 37.23
N ILE A 137 -29.57 8.98 36.93
CA ILE A 137 -28.91 8.37 35.76
C ILE A 137 -28.84 6.84 35.93
N GLU A 138 -28.51 6.35 37.11
CA GLU A 138 -28.36 4.92 37.40
C GLU A 138 -29.68 4.14 37.27
N GLU A 139 -30.81 4.79 37.54
CA GLU A 139 -32.16 4.23 37.31
C GLU A 139 -32.44 3.96 35.81
N VAL A 140 -31.84 4.74 34.90
CA VAL A 140 -32.02 4.58 33.44
C VAL A 140 -30.90 3.74 32.83
N VAL A 141 -29.66 3.93 33.28
CA VAL A 141 -28.46 3.25 32.78
C VAL A 141 -27.53 2.86 33.94
N PRO A 142 -27.34 1.55 34.20
CA PRO A 142 -26.36 1.08 35.18
C PRO A 142 -24.96 1.64 34.92
N ARG A 143 -24.24 1.98 36.00
CA ARG A 143 -22.93 2.65 35.92
C ARG A 143 -21.90 1.85 35.12
N GLU A 144 -21.88 0.51 35.22
CA GLU A 144 -20.95 -0.30 34.43
C GLU A 144 -21.28 -0.27 32.93
N LYS A 145 -22.57 -0.23 32.58
CA LYS A 145 -23.00 -0.14 31.17
C LYS A 145 -22.65 1.21 30.57
N LEU A 146 -22.79 2.30 31.34
CA LEU A 146 -22.37 3.63 30.92
C LEU A 146 -20.84 3.70 30.75
N ALA A 147 -20.07 3.17 31.70
CA ALA A 147 -18.61 3.12 31.60
C ALA A 147 -18.15 2.32 30.37
N SER A 148 -18.78 1.16 30.10
CA SER A 148 -18.50 0.34 28.91
C SER A 148 -18.87 1.04 27.61
N ALA A 149 -19.97 1.81 27.60
CA ALA A 149 -20.37 2.61 26.46
C ALA A 149 -19.36 3.73 26.16
N VAL A 150 -18.89 4.45 27.20
CA VAL A 150 -17.85 5.48 27.07
C VAL A 150 -16.55 4.88 26.53
N GLN A 151 -16.09 3.75 27.07
CA GLN A 151 -14.90 3.06 26.57
C GLN A 151 -15.06 2.62 25.11
N THR A 152 -16.26 2.13 24.75
CA THR A 152 -16.55 1.74 23.37
C THR A 152 -16.43 2.96 22.46
N VAL A 153 -17.11 4.07 22.75
CA VAL A 153 -17.05 5.29 21.93
C VAL A 153 -15.62 5.84 21.85
N ALA A 154 -14.88 5.88 22.97
CA ALA A 154 -13.48 6.33 22.99
C ALA A 154 -12.58 5.49 22.05
N ALA A 155 -12.82 4.17 21.95
CA ALA A 155 -12.09 3.30 21.03
C ALA A 155 -12.41 3.52 19.54
N PHE A 156 -13.48 4.26 19.21
CA PHE A 156 -13.86 4.59 17.83
C PHE A 156 -13.42 5.98 17.38
N VAL A 157 -12.97 6.82 18.31
CA VAL A 157 -12.53 8.18 18.02
C VAL A 157 -11.01 8.15 17.93
N PRO A 158 -10.42 8.28 16.73
CA PRO A 158 -8.97 8.46 16.60
C PRO A 158 -8.57 9.67 17.43
N THR A 159 -7.55 9.53 18.27
CA THR A 159 -7.01 10.65 19.04
C THR A 159 -6.29 11.66 18.15
N THR A 160 -5.78 11.20 17.00
CA THR A 160 -5.09 11.99 15.98
C THR A 160 -5.30 11.40 14.58
N ASP A 161 -5.03 12.21 13.54
CA ASP A 161 -4.99 11.73 12.15
C ASP A 161 -3.89 10.66 11.93
N ASP A 162 -2.83 10.66 12.74
CA ASP A 162 -1.76 9.67 12.63
C ASP A 162 -2.20 8.27 13.11
N ASP A 163 -3.13 8.20 14.06
CA ASP A 163 -3.71 6.93 14.52
C ASP A 163 -4.50 6.24 13.39
N ALA A 164 -5.32 7.01 12.67
CA ALA A 164 -6.06 6.51 11.51
C ALA A 164 -5.10 6.05 10.38
N ALA A 165 -4.02 6.79 10.15
CA ALA A 165 -2.99 6.40 9.19
C ALA A 165 -2.23 5.14 9.63
N ALA A 166 -2.00 4.94 10.94
CA ALA A 166 -1.34 3.76 11.49
C ALA A 166 -2.19 2.49 11.33
N GLU A 167 -3.51 2.58 11.57
CA GLU A 167 -4.43 1.47 11.33
C GLU A 167 -4.48 1.06 9.86
N TRP A 168 -4.53 2.06 8.96
CA TRP A 168 -4.45 1.80 7.52
C TRP A 168 -3.13 1.14 7.11
N ARG A 169 -1.99 1.63 7.61
CA ARG A 169 -0.67 1.02 7.39
C ARG A 169 -0.62 -0.43 7.90
N ALA A 170 -1.22 -0.73 9.05
CA ALA A 170 -1.28 -2.09 9.58
C ALA A 170 -2.08 -3.02 8.66
N GLU A 171 -3.19 -2.57 8.08
CA GLU A 171 -3.97 -3.34 7.11
C GLU A 171 -3.24 -3.55 5.77
N LEU A 172 -2.39 -2.60 5.36
CA LEU A 172 -1.49 -2.79 4.21
C LEU A 172 -0.45 -3.87 4.49
N VAL A 173 0.21 -3.84 5.65
CA VAL A 173 1.23 -4.82 6.03
C VAL A 173 0.67 -6.25 6.04
N LYS A 174 -0.55 -6.45 6.54
CA LYS A 174 -1.24 -7.75 6.50
C LYS A 174 -1.40 -8.30 5.07
N ARG A 175 -1.50 -7.42 4.07
CA ARG A 175 -1.74 -7.76 2.66
C ARG A 175 -0.48 -7.75 1.81
N TYR A 176 0.64 -7.23 2.32
CA TYR A 176 1.91 -7.17 1.59
C TYR A 176 2.32 -8.54 1.02
N ARG A 177 2.05 -9.63 1.75
CA ARG A 177 2.32 -11.00 1.31
C ARG A 177 1.69 -11.36 -0.04
N THR A 178 0.62 -10.68 -0.45
CA THR A 178 -0.04 -10.91 -1.75
C THR A 178 0.75 -10.39 -2.95
N VAL A 179 1.60 -9.38 -2.74
CA VAL A 179 2.44 -8.76 -3.80
C VAL A 179 3.92 -9.14 -3.61
N GLN A 180 4.32 -9.58 -2.42
CA GLN A 180 5.70 -9.91 -2.05
C GLN A 180 6.40 -10.82 -3.07
N GLY A 181 5.79 -11.95 -3.46
CA GLY A 181 6.44 -12.89 -4.38
C GLY A 181 6.70 -12.30 -5.77
N PHE A 182 5.85 -11.38 -6.23
CA PHE A 182 6.07 -10.66 -7.49
C PHE A 182 7.21 -9.65 -7.34
N ILE A 183 7.26 -8.91 -6.23
CA ILE A 183 8.36 -7.96 -5.94
C ILE A 183 9.70 -8.67 -5.84
N GLU A 184 9.76 -9.80 -5.14
CA GLU A 184 11.00 -10.60 -5.00
C GLU A 184 11.52 -11.04 -6.36
N LEU A 185 10.66 -11.62 -7.21
CA LEU A 185 11.04 -12.04 -8.55
C LEU A 185 11.42 -10.85 -9.45
N LEU A 186 10.73 -9.72 -9.32
CA LEU A 186 11.01 -8.50 -10.06
C LEU A 186 12.40 -7.95 -9.74
N LEU A 187 12.80 -7.96 -8.46
CA LEU A 187 14.13 -7.53 -8.02
C LEU A 187 15.24 -8.51 -8.44
N GLU A 188 14.91 -9.78 -8.67
CA GLU A 188 15.84 -10.78 -9.19
C GLU A 188 16.04 -10.63 -10.70
N VAL A 189 14.95 -10.46 -11.46
CA VAL A 189 14.96 -10.43 -12.92
C VAL A 189 15.43 -9.08 -13.46
N ILE A 190 15.01 -7.97 -12.85
CA ILE A 190 15.26 -6.62 -13.37
C ILE A 190 16.48 -6.01 -12.69
N ARG A 191 17.48 -5.64 -13.51
CA ARG A 191 18.66 -4.89 -13.04
C ARG A 191 18.34 -3.41 -12.94
N PHE A 192 17.94 -2.98 -11.75
CA PHE A 192 17.72 -1.57 -11.47
C PHE A 192 19.04 -0.79 -11.47
N ARG A 193 19.00 0.39 -12.09
CA ARG A 193 20.04 1.41 -11.98
C ARG A 193 19.43 2.63 -11.31
N ALA A 194 20.26 3.37 -10.60
CA ALA A 194 19.85 4.59 -9.94
C ALA A 194 20.67 5.77 -10.45
N VAL A 195 20.03 6.92 -10.54
CA VAL A 195 20.71 8.23 -10.52
C VAL A 195 21.35 8.45 -9.14
N GLU A 196 22.25 9.42 -9.02
CA GLU A 196 23.01 9.67 -7.78
C GLU A 196 22.12 9.72 -6.53
N ALA A 197 21.03 10.49 -6.57
CA ALA A 197 20.07 10.61 -5.47
C ALA A 197 19.37 9.28 -5.10
N GLY A 198 19.23 8.35 -6.04
CA GLY A 198 18.57 7.05 -5.84
C GLY A 198 19.52 5.92 -5.40
N THR A 199 20.83 6.17 -5.34
CA THR A 199 21.81 5.11 -5.03
C THR A 199 21.63 4.51 -3.64
N ALA A 200 21.25 5.34 -2.65
CA ALA A 200 20.95 4.86 -1.31
C ALA A 200 19.76 3.89 -1.33
N VAL A 201 18.66 4.25 -1.99
CA VAL A 201 17.46 3.40 -2.11
C VAL A 201 17.76 2.10 -2.83
N LEU A 202 18.51 2.17 -3.94
CA LEU A 202 18.89 0.97 -4.68
C LEU A 202 19.75 0.02 -3.82
N ARG A 203 20.63 0.53 -2.95
CA ARG A 203 21.40 -0.32 -2.01
C ARG A 203 20.51 -1.00 -0.96
N TRP A 204 19.41 -0.37 -0.55
CA TRP A 204 18.43 -0.96 0.36
C TRP A 204 17.57 -2.04 -0.32
N CYS A 205 17.23 -1.85 -1.59
CA CYS A 205 16.43 -2.79 -2.39
C CYS A 205 17.26 -3.91 -3.04
N ALA A 206 18.56 -3.69 -3.26
CA ALA A 206 19.47 -4.68 -3.82
C ALA A 206 19.50 -5.91 -2.91
N PRO A 207 19.29 -7.12 -3.44
CA PRO A 207 18.99 -8.29 -2.63
C PRO A 207 20.12 -8.57 -1.64
N PRO A 208 19.91 -8.46 -0.32
CA PRO A 208 20.65 -9.28 0.59
C PRO A 208 20.02 -10.68 0.49
N ARG A 209 20.82 -11.76 0.53
CA ARG A 209 20.37 -13.14 0.78
C ARG A 209 19.62 -13.32 2.13
N ARG A 210 19.15 -12.23 2.73
CA ARG A 210 18.55 -12.10 4.03
C ARG A 210 17.61 -10.88 3.99
N TRP A 211 16.36 -11.09 3.58
CA TRP A 211 15.24 -10.33 4.15
C TRP A 211 14.70 -11.07 5.39
N PRO A 212 15.37 -11.01 6.57
CA PRO A 212 14.68 -11.22 7.81
C PRO A 212 14.63 -9.88 8.56
N ARG A 213 13.42 -9.54 9.01
CA ARG A 213 13.13 -8.60 10.12
C ARG A 213 13.08 -7.10 9.83
N ALA A 214 12.86 -6.64 8.60
CA ALA A 214 12.42 -5.24 8.40
C ALA A 214 11.02 -4.98 9.01
N ALA A 215 10.17 -6.01 9.12
CA ALA A 215 8.88 -5.92 9.82
C ALA A 215 9.03 -5.63 11.33
N ALA A 216 10.20 -5.82 11.94
CA ALA A 216 10.45 -5.52 13.34
C ALA A 216 10.87 -4.05 13.57
N ALA A 217 11.33 -3.34 12.54
CA ALA A 217 11.76 -1.94 12.63
C ALA A 217 10.60 -0.94 12.43
N MET A 218 9.41 -1.42 12.07
CA MET A 218 8.20 -0.60 11.85
C MET A 218 7.22 -0.66 13.03
N ALA A 219 7.69 -1.07 14.21
CA ALA A 219 6.95 -0.90 15.46
C ALA A 219 6.97 0.58 15.87
N PRO A 220 5.84 1.17 16.29
CA PRO A 220 5.81 2.56 16.71
C PRO A 220 6.76 2.77 17.89
N ALA A 221 7.59 3.81 17.81
CA ALA A 221 8.48 4.21 18.88
C ALA A 221 7.63 4.54 20.12
N THR A 222 7.67 3.66 21.12
CA THR A 222 7.06 3.93 22.43
C THR A 222 7.76 5.15 23.03
N SER A 223 7.08 6.31 23.03
CA SER A 223 7.57 7.51 23.71
C SER A 223 7.79 7.22 25.19
N PRO A 224 8.91 7.68 25.79
CA PRO A 224 9.19 7.44 27.19
C PRO A 224 8.25 8.29 28.05
N ARG A 225 7.43 7.63 28.89
CA ARG A 225 6.69 8.28 29.98
C ARG A 225 7.66 9.12 30.82
N MET A 226 7.53 10.43 30.75
CA MET A 226 8.10 11.33 31.76
C MET A 226 7.45 11.02 33.11
N ARG A 227 8.27 10.51 34.04
CA ARG A 227 7.99 10.59 35.48
C ARG A 227 8.21 12.04 35.91
N ARG A 228 7.16 12.68 36.43
CA ARG A 228 7.22 13.54 37.61
C ARG A 228 5.94 13.33 38.40
#